data_AF-C8WT74-F1
#
_entry.id   AF-C8WT74-F1
#
_cell.length_a   1.000
_cell.length_b   1.000
_cell.length_c   1.000
_cell.angle_alpha   90.00
_cell.angle_beta   90.00
_cell.angle_gamma   90.00
#
_symmetry.space_group_name_H-M   'P 1'
#
loop_
_entity.id
_entity.type
_entity.pdbx_description
1 polymer ?
#
loop_
_entity_poly.entity_id
_entity_poly.type
_entity_poly.pdbx_seq_one_letter_code
_entity_poly.pdbx_strand_id
1 'polypeptide(L)'
;MSKPTDPSEAWERCVEAVREAADIASTFDGRLSHEPIAGGVRLLFSHPGRPVRAVAIAVHETKDGVRITARVEEDEAEALSVYEGPPKPASAMQAAMQAIGRWYGGEVRRVTHG
;
A
#
# COMPACT_ATOMS: atom_id res chain seq x y z
N MET A 1 -23.58 17.43 -14.14
CA MET A 1 -22.22 16.97 -13.80
C MET A 1 -22.11 17.03 -12.29
N SER A 2 -22.06 15.89 -11.61
CA SER A 2 -21.88 15.84 -10.16
C SER A 2 -20.50 16.38 -9.82
N LYS A 3 -20.42 17.32 -8.86
CA LYS A 3 -19.14 17.82 -8.33
C LYS A 3 -18.30 16.62 -7.85
N PRO A 4 -16.96 16.68 -7.93
CA PRO A 4 -16.15 15.79 -7.11
C PRO A 4 -16.57 16.07 -5.66
N THR A 5 -17.10 15.06 -4.97
CA THR A 5 -17.27 15.14 -3.52
C THR A 5 -15.86 15.27 -2.97
N ASP A 6 -15.58 16.37 -2.26
CA ASP A 6 -14.30 16.50 -1.57
C ASP A 6 -14.09 15.26 -0.68
N PRO A 7 -12.88 14.67 -0.66
CA PRO A 7 -12.61 13.48 0.13
C PRO A 7 -12.93 13.74 1.61
N SER A 8 -13.46 12.74 2.32
CA SER A 8 -13.70 12.92 3.75
C SER A 8 -12.38 13.04 4.51
N GLU A 9 -12.34 13.91 5.53
CA GLU A 9 -11.19 14.05 6.44
C GLU A 9 -10.76 12.69 7.03
N ALA A 10 -11.72 11.80 7.29
CA ALA A 10 -11.46 10.47 7.83
C ALA A 10 -10.73 9.57 6.81
N TRP A 11 -11.06 9.67 5.52
CA TRP A 11 -10.33 9.00 4.45
C TRP A 11 -8.92 9.55 4.30
N GLU A 12 -8.75 10.87 4.30
CA GLU A 12 -7.44 11.52 4.17
C GLU A 12 -6.49 11.06 5.27
N ARG A 13 -6.97 11.00 6.52
CA ARG A 13 -6.18 10.48 7.65
C ARG A 13 -5.82 9.01 7.51
N CYS A 14 -6.63 8.20 6.82
CA CYS A 14 -6.28 6.81 6.51
C CYS A 14 -5.22 6.75 5.40
N VAL A 15 -5.29 7.62 4.40
CA VAL A 15 -4.26 7.74 3.34
C VAL A 15 -2.91 8.12 3.95
N GLU A 16 -2.89 9.12 4.82
CA GLU A 16 -1.66 9.54 5.51
C GLU A 16 -1.09 8.41 6.37
N ALA A 17 -1.94 7.65 7.07
CA ALA A 17 -1.50 6.48 7.82
C ALA A 17 -0.90 5.37 6.92
N VAL A 18 -1.43 5.16 5.71
CA VAL A 18 -0.84 4.23 4.74
C VAL A 18 0.50 4.74 4.22
N ARG A 19 0.65 6.05 4.02
CA ARG A 19 1.91 6.67 3.58
C ARG A 19 2.99 6.58 4.65
N GLU A 20 2.65 6.91 5.90
CA GLU A 20 3.55 6.78 7.05
C GLU A 20 4.01 5.31 7.24
N ALA A 21 3.13 4.34 6.97
CA ALA A 21 3.52 2.94 6.93
C ALA A 21 4.65 2.70 5.92
N ALA A 22 4.50 3.20 4.69
CA ALA A 22 5.52 3.07 3.65
C ALA A 22 6.82 3.81 3.97
N ASP A 23 6.74 4.98 4.62
CA ASP A 23 7.92 5.70 5.12
C ASP A 23 8.71 4.81 6.09
N ILE A 24 8.03 4.23 7.08
CA ILE A 24 8.63 3.31 8.07
C ILE A 24 9.28 2.12 7.36
N ALA A 25 8.55 1.45 6.45
CA ALA A 25 9.07 0.26 5.78
C ALA A 25 10.28 0.52 4.87
N SER A 26 10.36 1.71 4.28
CA SER A 26 11.45 2.06 3.37
C SER A 26 12.78 2.29 4.08
N THR A 27 12.76 2.39 5.41
CA THR A 27 13.96 2.54 6.25
C THR A 27 14.68 1.22 6.56
N PHE A 28 14.11 0.06 6.21
CA PHE A 28 14.60 -1.24 6.70
C PHE A 28 16.01 -1.62 6.21
N ASP A 29 16.19 -1.82 4.90
CA ASP A 29 17.47 -2.32 4.35
C ASP A 29 17.89 -1.63 3.04
N GLY A 30 17.18 -0.55 2.68
CA GLY A 30 17.43 0.25 1.47
C GLY A 30 16.92 -0.38 0.17
N ARG A 31 16.24 -1.54 0.21
CA ARG A 31 15.67 -2.18 -0.99
C ARG A 31 14.27 -1.68 -1.35
N LEU A 32 13.63 -0.98 -0.41
CA LEU A 32 12.32 -0.37 -0.61
C LEU A 32 12.46 1.13 -0.80
N SER A 33 11.83 1.64 -1.84
CA SER A 33 11.49 3.06 -1.98
C SER A 33 9.98 3.19 -2.18
N HIS A 34 9.46 4.40 -2.02
CA HIS A 34 8.04 4.65 -2.16
C HIS A 34 7.75 6.02 -2.78
N GLU A 35 6.62 6.12 -3.45
CA GLU A 35 6.08 7.38 -3.98
C GLU A 35 4.59 7.49 -3.69
N PRO A 36 4.07 8.69 -3.36
CA PRO A 36 2.66 8.88 -3.16
C PRO A 36 1.90 8.69 -4.48
N ILE A 37 0.74 8.04 -4.39
CA ILE A 37 -0.23 7.94 -5.50
C ILE A 37 -1.58 8.50 -5.04
N ALA A 38 -2.52 8.60 -5.99
CA ALA A 38 -3.90 8.97 -5.67
C ALA A 38 -4.48 7.98 -4.65
N GLY A 39 -4.85 8.48 -3.47
CA GLY A 39 -5.43 7.68 -2.40
C GLY A 39 -4.51 6.67 -1.74
N GLY A 40 -3.19 6.78 -1.86
CA GLY A 40 -2.30 5.83 -1.20
C GLY A 40 -0.82 6.03 -1.51
N VAL A 41 -0.12 4.91 -1.66
CA VAL A 41 1.31 4.83 -1.90
C VAL A 41 1.67 3.68 -2.83
N ARG A 42 2.69 3.87 -3.66
CA ARG A 42 3.34 2.82 -4.44
C ARG A 42 4.70 2.53 -3.82
N LEU A 43 5.00 1.26 -3.60
CA LEU A 43 6.29 0.79 -3.12
C LEU A 43 7.04 0.08 -4.25
N LEU A 44 8.33 0.33 -4.34
CA LEU A 44 9.24 -0.28 -5.31
C LEU A 44 10.26 -1.12 -4.56
N PHE A 45 10.39 -2.38 -4.95
CA PHE A 45 11.42 -3.29 -4.47
C PHE A 45 12.54 -3.41 -5.51
N SER A 46 13.76 -3.08 -5.09
CA SER A 46 14.96 -3.15 -5.92
C SER A 46 15.95 -4.15 -5.36
N HIS A 47 16.53 -4.96 -6.26
CA HIS A 47 17.60 -5.90 -5.93
C HIS A 47 18.60 -5.99 -7.09
N PRO A 48 19.93 -5.97 -6.82
CA PRO A 48 20.94 -6.02 -7.87
C PRO A 48 20.75 -7.19 -8.84
N GLY A 49 20.79 -6.90 -10.15
CA GLY A 49 20.67 -7.92 -11.19
C GLY A 49 19.26 -8.50 -11.37
N ARG A 50 18.23 -7.96 -10.70
CA ARG A 50 16.83 -8.37 -10.86
C ARG A 50 15.97 -7.18 -11.33
N PRO A 51 14.91 -7.42 -12.11
CA PRO A 51 13.93 -6.39 -12.42
C PRO A 51 13.30 -5.83 -11.14
N VAL A 52 13.07 -4.51 -11.12
CA VAL A 52 12.28 -3.84 -10.08
C VAL A 52 10.87 -4.39 -10.08
N ARG A 53 10.29 -4.54 -8.88
CA ARG A 53 8.89 -4.93 -8.69
C ARG A 53 8.14 -3.87 -7.90
N ALA A 54 6.86 -3.72 -8.16
CA ALA A 54 6.03 -2.70 -7.54
C ALA A 54 4.76 -3.27 -6.90
N VAL A 55 4.37 -2.69 -5.76
CA VAL A 55 3.05 -2.89 -5.17
C VAL A 55 2.41 -1.53 -4.88
N ALA A 56 1.17 -1.36 -5.33
CA ALA A 56 0.34 -0.22 -4.99
C ALA A 56 -0.57 -0.57 -3.81
N ILE A 57 -0.57 0.27 -2.78
CA ILE A 57 -1.50 0.19 -1.64
C ILE A 57 -2.38 1.43 -1.67
N ALA A 58 -3.68 1.23 -1.89
CA ALA A 58 -4.65 2.31 -2.06
C ALA A 58 -5.80 2.20 -1.06
N VAL A 59 -6.27 3.35 -0.61
CA VAL A 59 -7.42 3.53 0.28
C VAL A 59 -8.59 4.04 -0.56
N HIS A 60 -9.71 3.34 -0.47
CA HIS A 60 -10.95 3.66 -1.17
C HIS A 60 -12.02 4.00 -0.14
N GLU A 61 -12.81 5.04 -0.40
CA GLU A 61 -14.05 5.25 0.34
C GLU A 61 -15.08 4.19 -0.02
N THR A 62 -15.86 3.79 0.96
CA THR A 62 -17.01 2.90 0.82
C THR A 62 -18.21 3.52 1.52
N LYS A 63 -19.41 2.95 1.35
CA LYS A 63 -20.61 3.46 2.03
C LYS A 63 -20.48 3.45 3.57
N ASP A 64 -19.73 2.48 4.11
CA ASP A 64 -19.67 2.19 5.54
C ASP A 64 -18.29 2.45 6.16
N GLY A 65 -17.35 3.05 5.41
CA GLY A 65 -16.00 3.33 5.88
C GLY A 65 -14.97 3.33 4.75
N VAL A 66 -13.85 2.63 4.93
CA VAL A 66 -12.78 2.53 3.94
C VAL A 66 -12.43 1.08 3.62
N ARG A 67 -11.99 0.87 2.39
CA ARG A 67 -11.34 -0.37 1.93
C ARG A 67 -9.90 -0.06 1.56
N ILE A 68 -8.96 -0.87 2.01
CA ILE A 68 -7.56 -0.78 1.62
C ILE A 68 -7.23 -1.97 0.75
N THR A 69 -6.66 -1.72 -0.42
CA THR A 69 -6.29 -2.76 -1.39
C THR A 69 -4.79 -2.74 -1.65
N ALA A 70 -4.18 -3.91 -1.80
CA ALA A 70 -2.81 -4.06 -2.28
C ALA A 70 -2.81 -4.76 -3.64
N ARG A 71 -2.10 -4.20 -4.63
CA ARG A 71 -1.99 -4.75 -5.98
C ARG A 71 -0.54 -4.75 -6.44
N VAL A 72 -0.03 -5.92 -6.80
CA VAL A 72 1.27 -6.03 -7.48
C VAL A 72 1.07 -5.60 -8.94
N GLU A 73 1.91 -4.71 -9.44
CA GLU A 73 1.68 -4.10 -10.76
C GLU A 73 2.14 -4.97 -11.93
N GLU A 74 3.11 -5.86 -11.71
CA GLU A 74 3.59 -6.78 -12.75
C GLU A 74 2.69 -8.02 -12.92
N ASP A 75 1.79 -8.25 -11.98
CA ASP A 75 0.88 -9.40 -12.01
C ASP A 75 -0.50 -8.91 -12.53
N GLU A 76 -1.10 -9.60 -13.50
CA GLU A 76 -2.50 -9.36 -13.92
C GLU A 76 -3.52 -9.70 -12.81
N ALA A 77 -3.04 -10.05 -11.61
CA ALA A 77 -3.85 -10.42 -10.47
C ALA A 77 -4.72 -9.25 -9.97
N GLU A 78 -5.90 -9.62 -9.47
CA GLU A 78 -6.81 -8.68 -8.83
C GLU A 78 -6.18 -8.09 -7.56
N ALA A 79 -6.57 -6.85 -7.25
CA ALA A 79 -6.14 -6.18 -6.03
C ALA A 79 -6.71 -6.91 -4.81
N LEU A 80 -5.86 -7.32 -3.88
CA LEU A 80 -6.26 -7.99 -2.65
C LEU A 80 -6.78 -6.94 -1.66
N SER A 81 -8.00 -7.12 -1.14
CA SER A 81 -8.47 -6.35 0.02
C SER A 81 -7.68 -6.75 1.25
N VAL A 82 -6.96 -5.80 1.86
CA VAL A 82 -6.16 -6.01 3.07
C VAL A 82 -6.83 -5.44 4.32
N TYR A 83 -7.86 -4.62 4.12
CA TYR A 83 -8.71 -4.09 5.18
C TYR A 83 -10.04 -3.61 4.60
N GLU A 84 -11.12 -3.83 5.33
CA GLU A 84 -12.42 -3.21 5.09
C GLU A 84 -13.10 -2.94 6.44
N GLY A 85 -13.48 -1.69 6.67
CA GLY A 85 -14.09 -1.32 7.94
C GLY A 85 -14.09 0.19 8.18
N PRO A 86 -14.36 0.61 9.44
CA PRO A 86 -14.43 2.02 9.80
C PRO A 86 -13.15 2.79 9.45
N PRO A 87 -13.21 4.10 9.13
CA PRO A 87 -12.05 4.90 8.76
C PRO A 87 -11.19 5.24 9.99
N LYS A 88 -10.46 4.25 10.50
CA LYS A 88 -9.58 4.36 11.66
C LYS A 88 -8.11 4.36 11.21
N PRO A 89 -7.38 5.48 11.35
CA PRO A 89 -5.98 5.58 10.91
C PRO A 89 -5.07 4.49 11.49
N ALA A 90 -5.23 4.14 12.77
CA ALA A 90 -4.44 3.06 13.39
C ALA A 90 -4.69 1.69 12.73
N SER A 91 -5.94 1.38 12.35
CA SER A 91 -6.27 0.15 11.63
C SER A 91 -5.73 0.17 10.20
N ALA A 92 -5.79 1.33 9.54
CA ALA A 92 -5.22 1.51 8.20
C ALA A 92 -3.70 1.31 8.18
N MET A 93 -2.99 1.95 9.10
CA MET A 93 -1.54 1.77 9.34
C MET A 93 -1.20 0.30 9.55
N GLN A 94 -1.89 -0.37 10.48
CA GLN A 94 -1.64 -1.77 10.79
C GLN A 94 -1.86 -2.68 9.56
N ALA A 95 -2.95 -2.47 8.83
CA ALA A 95 -3.25 -3.26 7.63
C ALA A 95 -2.20 -3.04 6.53
N ALA A 96 -1.79 -1.80 6.30
CA ALA A 96 -0.73 -1.45 5.36
C ALA A 96 0.59 -2.11 5.77
N MET A 97 0.98 -2.04 7.05
CA MET A 97 2.22 -2.68 7.51
C MET A 97 2.24 -4.18 7.34
N GLN A 98 1.12 -4.84 7.60
CA GLN A 98 1.01 -6.27 7.34
C GLN A 98 1.07 -6.59 5.84
N ALA A 99 0.44 -5.79 4.99
CA ALA A 99 0.48 -5.97 3.54
C ALA A 99 1.90 -5.79 2.97
N ILE A 100 2.58 -4.72 3.38
CA ILE A 100 3.96 -4.40 2.99
C ILE A 100 4.90 -5.52 3.44
N GLY A 101 4.84 -5.92 4.71
CA GLY A 101 5.70 -6.98 5.25
C GLY A 101 5.50 -8.32 4.54
N ARG A 102 4.25 -8.70 4.23
CA ARG A 102 3.95 -9.92 3.47
C ARG A 102 4.54 -9.89 2.07
N TRP A 103 4.32 -8.80 1.33
CA TRP A 103 4.84 -8.65 -0.03
C TRP A 103 6.37 -8.58 -0.06
N TYR A 104 6.98 -7.71 0.75
CA TYR A 104 8.43 -7.58 0.87
C TYR A 104 9.11 -8.90 1.23
N GLY A 105 8.59 -9.62 2.24
CA GLY A 105 9.12 -10.93 2.59
C GLY A 105 9.01 -11.95 1.46
N GLY A 106 7.97 -11.85 0.63
CA GLY A 106 7.81 -12.61 -0.61
C GLY A 106 8.90 -12.29 -1.64
N GLU A 107 9.14 -11.01 -1.91
CA GLU A 107 10.18 -10.56 -2.84
C GLU A 107 11.58 -10.97 -2.38
N VAL A 108 11.90 -10.82 -1.09
CA VAL A 108 13.18 -11.27 -0.53
C VAL A 108 13.39 -12.78 -0.73
N ARG A 109 12.37 -13.59 -0.46
CA ARG A 109 12.46 -15.05 -0.68
C ARG A 109 12.66 -15.38 -2.15
N ARG A 110 11.93 -14.69 -3.04
CA ARG A 110 12.02 -14.86 -4.50
C ARG A 110 13.43 -14.58 -5.03
N VAL A 111 14.06 -13.49 -4.60
CA VAL A 111 15.41 -13.14 -5.11
C VAL A 111 16.55 -13.90 -4.44
N THR A 112 16.34 -14.41 -3.22
CA THR A 112 17.36 -15.19 -2.50
C THR A 112 17.41 -16.66 -2.94
N HIS A 113 16.28 -17.23 -3.36
CA HIS A 113 16.17 -18.66 -3.68
C HIS A 113 15.80 -18.97 -5.14
N GLY A 114 15.59 -17.94 -5.98
CA GLY A 114 15.28 -18.08 -7.41
C GLY A 114 16.33 -17.43 -8.31
#